data_AF-A0A382Q0E0-F1
#
_entry.id   AF-A0A382Q0E0-F1
#
_cell.length_a   1.000
_cell.length_b   1.000
_cell.length_c   1.000
_cell.angle_alpha   90.00
_cell.angle_beta   90.00
_cell.angle_gamma   90.00
#
_symmetry.space_group_name_H-M   'P 1'
#
loop_
_entity.id
_entity.type
_entity.pdbx_description
1 polymer ?
#
loop_
_entity_poly.entity_id
_entity_poly.type
_entity_poly.pdbx_seq_one_letter_code
_entity_poly.pdbx_strand_id
1 'polypeptide(L)'
;MSASGSSAVTIHSASLNQVASPRTVDIPSYDRERLEDVGFLASMTFVLMCNYHQTGHFGGPTAYMPYTVATHLAGPENGGMTFDYRRPKHPFADKFMLAGGHNAPATYALWMIMGEALSRKHAITGDDRYKADSKASMLSIDALGFRRGAGALATILEENDLADHPAMAQAKIRGIRALSGHSETTDLTNDVNGGPSGIGIATAAGKAAFWDMMGADPSLKIIAIEGEFALTSGHSQEFKTQAVAQRVGKRLRV
;
A
#
# COMPACT_ATOMS: atom_id res chain seq x y z
N MET A 1 -8.89 25.44 9.69
CA MET A 1 -8.59 26.36 8.58
C MET A 1 -9.44 25.92 7.39
N SER A 2 -9.97 26.86 6.62
CA SER A 2 -11.14 26.71 5.73
C SER A 2 -11.09 25.49 4.79
N ALA A 3 -11.89 24.46 5.07
CA ALA A 3 -12.17 23.38 4.14
C ALA A 3 -13.44 23.75 3.34
N SER A 4 -13.29 24.43 2.22
CA SER A 4 -14.41 24.61 1.28
C SER A 4 -13.91 24.73 -0.15
N GLY A 5 -13.79 23.58 -0.79
CA GLY A 5 -13.65 23.49 -2.24
C GLY A 5 -13.89 22.04 -2.65
N SER A 6 -15.13 21.70 -3.01
CA SER A 6 -15.36 20.56 -3.90
C SER A 6 -14.77 20.92 -5.25
N SER A 7 -13.86 20.09 -5.77
CA SER A 7 -13.33 20.29 -7.12
C SER A 7 -14.16 19.46 -8.10
N ALA A 8 -14.57 20.06 -9.20
CA ALA A 8 -15.28 19.36 -10.26
C ALA A 8 -14.26 18.90 -11.31
N VAL A 9 -14.27 17.61 -11.66
CA VAL A 9 -13.46 17.07 -12.76
C VAL A 9 -14.37 16.59 -13.88
N THR A 10 -14.04 16.98 -15.10
CA THR A 10 -14.74 16.53 -16.30
C THR A 10 -14.11 15.23 -16.80
N ILE A 11 -14.89 14.16 -16.80
CA ILE A 11 -14.48 12.86 -17.33
C ILE A 11 -15.07 12.70 -18.74
N HIS A 12 -14.22 12.27 -19.68
CA HIS A 12 -14.64 11.90 -21.03
C HIS A 12 -14.63 10.37 -21.16
N SER A 13 -15.81 9.78 -21.39
CA SER A 13 -15.92 8.35 -21.72
C SER A 13 -16.13 8.18 -23.22
N ALA A 14 -15.31 7.35 -23.86
CA ALA A 14 -15.52 6.92 -25.24
C ALA A 14 -16.31 5.60 -25.26
N SER A 15 -17.32 5.52 -26.12
CA SER A 15 -18.02 4.28 -26.46
C SER A 15 -17.76 3.93 -27.92
N LEU A 16 -18.21 2.75 -28.38
CA LEU A 16 -18.17 2.38 -29.80
C LEU A 16 -18.84 3.44 -30.71
N ASN A 17 -19.77 4.21 -30.16
CA ASN A 17 -20.26 5.44 -30.78
C ASN A 17 -19.34 6.60 -30.33
N GLN A 18 -18.66 7.24 -31.29
CA GLN A 18 -17.67 8.33 -31.12
C GLN A 18 -18.19 9.62 -30.44
N VAL A 19 -19.28 9.58 -29.70
CA VAL A 19 -19.79 10.72 -28.92
C VAL A 19 -19.20 10.65 -27.51
N ALA A 20 -18.12 11.39 -27.27
CA ALA A 20 -17.63 11.62 -25.92
C ALA A 20 -18.67 12.43 -25.14
N SER A 21 -19.39 11.78 -24.23
CA SER A 21 -20.32 12.49 -23.33
C SER A 21 -19.53 13.00 -22.12
N PRO A 22 -19.40 14.33 -21.93
CA PRO A 22 -18.73 14.86 -20.75
C PRO A 22 -19.59 14.59 -19.52
N ARG A 23 -18.98 14.04 -18.47
CA ARG A 23 -19.61 13.91 -17.16
C ARG A 23 -18.79 14.67 -16.13
N THR A 24 -19.40 15.66 -15.51
CA THR A 24 -18.82 16.35 -14.37
C THR A 24 -19.00 15.48 -13.13
N VAL A 25 -17.91 15.26 -12.40
CA VAL A 25 -17.91 14.56 -11.12
C VAL A 25 -17.36 15.50 -10.07
N ASP A 26 -18.14 15.71 -9.01
CA ASP A 26 -17.69 16.45 -7.84
C ASP A 26 -16.79 15.54 -7.00
N ILE A 27 -15.58 16.02 -6.74
CA ILE A 27 -14.63 15.36 -5.84
C ILE A 27 -14.85 15.96 -4.45
N PRO A 28 -15.15 15.13 -3.44
CA PRO A 28 -15.20 15.58 -2.06
C PRO A 28 -13.92 16.32 -1.67
N SER A 29 -14.06 17.35 -0.83
CA SER A 29 -12.87 17.99 -0.28
C SER A 29 -12.05 16.95 0.49
N TYR A 30 -10.77 16.86 0.16
CA TYR A 30 -9.80 16.05 0.89
C TYR A 30 -8.60 16.91 1.25
N ASP A 31 -7.89 16.51 2.30
CA ASP A 31 -6.73 17.23 2.83
C ASP A 31 -5.51 17.04 1.92
N ARG A 32 -5.56 17.65 0.74
CA ARG A 32 -4.59 17.45 -0.34
C ARG A 32 -3.16 17.79 0.09
N GLU A 33 -2.98 18.94 0.73
CA GLU A 33 -1.67 19.40 1.21
C GLU A 33 -1.05 18.36 2.16
N ARG A 34 -1.84 17.84 3.10
CA ARG A 34 -1.39 16.79 4.00
C ARG A 34 -1.04 15.49 3.27
N LEU A 35 -1.79 15.10 2.24
CA LEU A 35 -1.43 13.92 1.43
C LEU A 35 -0.12 14.14 0.68
N GLU A 36 0.12 15.33 0.16
CA GLU A 36 1.37 15.70 -0.50
C GLU A 36 2.55 15.68 0.49
N ASP A 37 2.37 16.19 1.70
CA ASP A 37 3.37 16.13 2.79
C ASP A 37 3.72 14.69 3.17
N VAL A 38 2.70 13.84 3.36
CA VAL A 38 2.91 12.41 3.66
C VAL A 38 3.60 11.71 2.49
N GLY A 39 3.24 12.05 1.25
CA GLY A 39 3.90 11.55 0.04
C GLY A 39 5.37 11.94 -0.04
N PHE A 40 5.72 13.18 0.30
CA PHE A 40 7.10 13.63 0.38
C PHE A 40 7.87 12.88 1.47
N LEU A 41 7.30 12.81 2.69
CA LEU A 41 7.93 12.11 3.82
C LEU A 41 8.17 10.63 3.52
N ALA A 42 7.18 9.95 2.93
CA ALA A 42 7.30 8.55 2.54
C ALA A 42 8.33 8.36 1.43
N SER A 43 8.41 9.28 0.47
CA SER A 43 9.43 9.28 -0.58
C SER A 43 10.84 9.38 0.01
N MET A 44 11.07 10.36 0.88
CA MET A 44 12.37 10.54 1.50
C MET A 44 12.74 9.36 2.42
N THR A 45 11.76 8.79 3.11
CA THR A 45 11.96 7.64 3.98
C THR A 45 12.41 6.41 3.20
N PHE A 46 11.75 6.05 2.08
CA PHE A 46 12.20 4.90 1.31
C PHE A 46 13.55 5.17 0.61
N VAL A 47 13.79 6.40 0.13
CA VAL A 47 15.08 6.77 -0.49
C VAL A 47 16.21 6.59 0.51
N LEU A 48 16.05 7.09 1.74
CA LEU A 48 17.03 6.90 2.81
C LEU A 48 17.22 5.42 3.16
N MET A 49 16.13 4.67 3.30
CA MET A 49 16.16 3.23 3.57
C MET A 49 16.94 2.46 2.48
N CYS A 50 16.64 2.69 1.20
CA CYS A 50 17.33 2.02 0.09
C CYS A 50 18.79 2.46 -0.04
N ASN A 51 19.09 3.74 0.18
CA ASN A 51 20.47 4.25 0.16
C ASN A 51 21.31 3.65 1.29
N TYR A 52 20.77 3.57 2.50
CA TYR A 52 21.44 2.94 3.65
C TYR A 52 21.82 1.48 3.36
N HIS A 53 20.92 0.73 2.73
CA HIS A 53 21.19 -0.67 2.38
C HIS A 53 21.96 -0.84 1.06
N GLN A 54 22.19 0.24 0.31
CA GLN A 54 22.81 0.22 -1.02
C GLN A 54 22.11 -0.74 -2.00
N THR A 55 20.79 -0.89 -1.85
CA THR A 55 19.98 -1.81 -2.65
C THR A 55 18.52 -1.37 -2.67
N GLY A 56 17.77 -1.83 -3.68
CA GLY A 56 16.36 -1.48 -3.86
C GLY A 56 16.08 -0.86 -5.23
N HIS A 57 14.83 -0.50 -5.47
CA HIS A 57 14.40 0.18 -6.68
C HIS A 57 13.96 1.60 -6.31
N PHE A 58 14.35 2.60 -7.10
CA PHE A 58 14.04 4.00 -6.80
C PHE A 58 12.99 4.58 -7.75
N GLY A 59 13.07 4.26 -9.04
CA GLY A 59 12.20 4.82 -10.07
C GLY A 59 10.72 4.52 -9.82
N GLY A 60 10.36 3.24 -9.81
CA GLY A 60 8.98 2.80 -9.59
C GLY A 60 8.39 3.26 -8.25
N PRO A 61 9.08 3.07 -7.09
CA PRO A 61 8.59 3.59 -5.81
C PRO A 61 8.33 5.09 -5.77
N THR A 62 9.18 5.89 -6.41
CA THR A 62 8.96 7.35 -6.50
C THR A 62 7.71 7.65 -7.32
N ALA A 63 7.56 7.00 -8.49
CA ALA A 63 6.44 7.22 -9.39
C ALA A 63 5.09 6.78 -8.79
N TYR A 64 5.08 5.70 -8.01
CA TYR A 64 3.85 5.15 -7.41
C TYR A 64 3.54 5.70 -6.02
N MET A 65 4.40 6.53 -5.43
CA MET A 65 4.15 7.07 -4.08
C MET A 65 2.81 7.83 -3.99
N PRO A 66 2.44 8.72 -4.93
CA PRO A 66 1.14 9.41 -4.88
C PRO A 66 -0.03 8.44 -4.91
N TYR A 67 0.02 7.40 -5.77
CA TYR A 67 -1.01 6.36 -5.83
C TYR A 67 -1.09 5.56 -4.53
N THR A 68 0.07 5.22 -3.96
CA THR A 68 0.15 4.46 -2.71
C THR A 68 -0.45 5.26 -1.55
N VAL A 69 -0.13 6.55 -1.45
CA VAL A 69 -0.69 7.47 -0.44
C VAL A 69 -2.18 7.66 -0.65
N ALA A 70 -2.62 8.01 -1.86
CA ALA A 70 -4.04 8.23 -2.13
C ALA A 70 -4.87 6.97 -1.85
N THR A 71 -4.37 5.80 -2.26
CA THR A 71 -5.02 4.51 -2.01
C THR A 71 -5.23 4.25 -0.52
N HIS A 72 -4.28 4.61 0.34
CA HIS A 72 -4.38 4.33 1.77
C HIS A 72 -5.01 5.46 2.59
N LEU A 73 -4.93 6.72 2.15
CA LEU A 73 -5.24 7.88 3.02
C LEU A 73 -6.31 8.83 2.46
N ALA A 74 -6.68 8.74 1.17
CA ALA A 74 -7.69 9.64 0.61
C ALA A 74 -9.12 9.34 1.09
N GLY A 75 -9.36 8.14 1.63
CA GLY A 75 -10.68 7.70 2.09
C GLY A 75 -11.55 7.10 0.97
N PRO A 76 -12.53 6.23 1.30
CA PRO A 76 -13.39 5.57 0.32
C PRO A 76 -14.18 6.51 -0.59
N GLU A 77 -14.60 7.66 -0.07
CA GLU A 77 -15.32 8.73 -0.77
C GLU A 77 -14.48 9.38 -1.89
N ASN A 78 -13.16 9.32 -1.79
CA ASN A 78 -12.22 9.79 -2.81
C ASN A 78 -11.58 8.63 -3.61
N GLY A 79 -12.15 7.43 -3.52
CA GLY A 79 -11.67 6.24 -4.24
C GLY A 79 -10.56 5.46 -3.53
N GLY A 80 -10.12 5.91 -2.35
CA GLY A 80 -9.18 5.18 -1.49
C GLY A 80 -9.80 3.91 -0.88
N MET A 81 -8.99 3.11 -0.20
CA MET A 81 -9.41 1.87 0.44
C MET A 81 -10.26 2.11 1.68
N THR A 82 -11.19 1.19 1.90
CA THR A 82 -11.77 0.91 3.21
C THR A 82 -10.95 -0.19 3.87
N PHE A 83 -10.15 0.17 4.87
CA PHE A 83 -9.36 -0.79 5.66
C PHE A 83 -9.09 -0.25 7.06
N ASP A 84 -8.60 -1.12 7.94
CA ASP A 84 -8.11 -0.75 9.26
C ASP A 84 -6.64 -1.18 9.37
N TYR A 85 -5.71 -0.24 9.54
CA TYR A 85 -4.29 -0.55 9.73
C TYR A 85 -4.05 -1.53 10.89
N ARG A 86 -4.89 -1.50 11.93
CA ARG A 86 -4.80 -2.37 13.11
C ARG A 86 -5.30 -3.79 12.81
N ARG A 87 -6.07 -3.96 11.73
CA ARG A 87 -6.61 -5.25 11.25
C ARG A 87 -6.50 -5.30 9.72
N PRO A 88 -5.29 -5.23 9.16
CA PRO A 88 -5.10 -4.93 7.74
C PRO A 88 -5.55 -6.07 6.81
N LYS A 89 -5.72 -7.28 7.36
CA LYS A 89 -6.21 -8.48 6.65
C LYS A 89 -7.70 -8.77 6.90
N HIS A 90 -8.49 -7.79 7.35
CA HIS A 90 -9.91 -8.00 7.58
C HIS A 90 -10.61 -8.58 6.33
N PRO A 91 -11.45 -9.63 6.45
CA PRO A 91 -12.08 -10.26 5.28
C PRO A 91 -12.95 -9.31 4.45
N PHE A 92 -13.56 -8.33 5.12
CA PHE A 92 -14.43 -7.30 4.53
C PHE A 92 -13.73 -5.94 4.33
N ALA A 93 -12.39 -5.93 4.25
CA ALA A 93 -11.65 -4.76 3.81
C ALA A 93 -11.32 -4.87 2.32
N ASP A 94 -11.15 -3.73 1.68
CA ASP A 94 -10.64 -3.65 0.31
C ASP A 94 -9.28 -4.35 0.21
N LYS A 95 -9.00 -4.97 -0.94
CA LYS A 95 -7.70 -5.62 -1.17
C LYS A 95 -6.76 -4.68 -1.88
N PHE A 96 -5.60 -4.45 -1.28
CA PHE A 96 -4.48 -3.79 -1.93
C PHE A 96 -3.49 -4.83 -2.41
N MET A 97 -2.98 -4.65 -3.62
CA MET A 97 -2.03 -5.57 -4.25
C MET A 97 -0.91 -4.77 -4.88
N LEU A 98 0.27 -4.76 -4.28
CA LEU A 98 1.47 -4.24 -4.95
C LEU A 98 2.01 -5.32 -5.91
N ALA A 99 1.28 -5.57 -6.99
CA ALA A 99 1.63 -6.63 -7.96
C ALA A 99 3.02 -6.41 -8.57
N GLY A 100 3.37 -5.15 -8.85
CA GLY A 100 4.73 -4.72 -9.20
C GLY A 100 5.66 -4.77 -7.99
N GLY A 101 5.93 -5.96 -7.46
CA GLY A 101 6.46 -6.14 -6.11
C GLY A 101 7.82 -5.51 -5.83
N HIS A 102 8.61 -5.20 -6.86
CA HIS A 102 9.88 -4.49 -6.71
C HIS A 102 9.69 -3.07 -6.12
N ASN A 103 8.45 -2.58 -6.12
CA ASN A 103 8.05 -1.30 -5.56
C ASN A 103 7.81 -1.33 -4.03
N ALA A 104 8.03 -2.47 -3.37
CA ALA A 104 7.81 -2.66 -1.93
C ALA A 104 8.39 -1.56 -1.00
N PRO A 105 9.53 -0.90 -1.32
CA PRO A 105 10.02 0.21 -0.50
C PRO A 105 8.99 1.34 -0.30
N ALA A 106 8.17 1.66 -1.32
CA ALA A 106 7.16 2.70 -1.21
C ALA A 106 6.11 2.35 -0.14
N THR A 107 5.62 1.11 -0.15
CA THR A 107 4.62 0.65 0.82
C THR A 107 5.21 0.55 2.21
N TYR A 108 6.42 0.01 2.37
CA TYR A 108 7.08 -0.04 3.69
C TYR A 108 7.23 1.35 4.31
N ALA A 109 7.70 2.33 3.55
CA ALA A 109 7.86 3.70 4.07
C ALA A 109 6.52 4.30 4.53
N LEU A 110 5.46 4.18 3.72
CA LEU A 110 4.13 4.66 4.12
C LEU A 110 3.60 3.91 5.35
N TRP A 111 3.75 2.59 5.39
CA TRP A 111 3.29 1.75 6.49
C TRP A 111 4.03 2.02 7.80
N MET A 112 5.33 2.35 7.75
CA MET A 112 6.09 2.83 8.90
C MET A 112 5.57 4.16 9.41
N ILE A 113 5.31 5.12 8.51
CA ILE A 113 4.76 6.44 8.90
C ILE A 113 3.40 6.29 9.57
N MET A 114 2.51 5.46 9.01
CA MET A 114 1.21 5.18 9.62
C MET A 114 1.32 4.47 10.99
N GLY A 115 2.23 3.50 11.11
CA GLY A 115 2.47 2.80 12.38
C GLY A 115 3.05 3.71 13.46
N GLU A 116 4.01 4.57 13.10
CA GLU A 116 4.56 5.62 13.97
C GLU A 116 3.47 6.60 14.43
N ALA A 117 2.59 7.03 13.51
CA ALA A 117 1.50 7.93 13.85
C ALA A 117 0.53 7.32 14.88
N LEU A 118 0.14 6.05 14.69
CA LEU A 118 -0.72 5.33 15.64
C LEU A 118 -0.03 5.14 16.99
N SER A 119 1.22 4.66 16.99
CA SER A 119 2.02 4.43 18.20
C SER A 119 2.19 5.71 19.02
N ARG A 120 2.60 6.82 18.39
CA ARG A 120 2.78 8.11 19.06
C ARG A 120 1.46 8.66 19.58
N LYS A 121 0.38 8.54 18.81
CA LYS A 121 -0.93 9.03 19.23
C LYS A 121 -1.46 8.24 20.43
N HIS A 122 -1.31 6.91 20.45
CA HIS A 122 -1.64 6.07 21.60
C HIS A 122 -0.81 6.46 22.83
N ALA A 123 0.51 6.62 22.69
CA ALA A 123 1.39 7.01 23.80
C ALA A 123 1.03 8.38 24.40
N ILE A 124 0.63 9.35 23.58
CA ILE A 124 0.23 10.70 24.05
C ILE A 124 -1.13 10.69 24.72
N THR A 125 -2.09 9.90 24.21
CA THR A 125 -3.51 10.01 24.60
C THR A 125 -4.00 8.91 25.52
N GLY A 126 -3.35 7.75 25.53
CA GLY A 126 -3.85 6.53 26.16
C GLY A 126 -5.09 5.92 25.48
N ASP A 127 -5.54 6.45 24.35
CA ASP A 127 -6.79 6.04 23.70
C ASP A 127 -6.58 4.80 22.81
N ASP A 128 -7.15 3.67 23.23
CA ASP A 128 -7.04 2.38 22.57
C ASP A 128 -7.55 2.35 21.11
N ARG A 129 -8.26 3.38 20.64
CA ARG A 129 -8.53 3.53 19.20
C ARG A 129 -7.26 3.64 18.37
N TYR A 130 -6.17 4.13 18.94
CA TYR A 130 -4.87 4.21 18.26
C TYR A 130 -3.95 3.01 18.55
N LYS A 131 -4.37 2.08 19.40
CA LYS A 131 -3.58 0.90 19.75
C LYS A 131 -3.52 -0.05 18.56
N ALA A 132 -2.33 -0.22 18.01
CA ALA A 132 -2.03 -1.21 16.98
C ALA A 132 -1.18 -2.34 17.57
N ASP A 133 -1.40 -3.58 17.11
CA ASP A 133 -0.54 -4.70 17.47
C ASP A 133 0.89 -4.43 16.98
N SER A 134 1.85 -4.44 17.89
CA SER A 134 3.25 -4.21 17.55
C SER A 134 3.76 -5.25 16.56
N LYS A 135 3.31 -6.51 16.64
CA LYS A 135 3.71 -7.60 15.73
C LYS A 135 3.12 -7.47 14.33
N ALA A 136 2.02 -6.77 14.15
CA ALA A 136 1.43 -6.50 12.83
C ALA A 136 1.93 -5.17 12.25
N SER A 137 2.17 -4.18 13.10
CA SER A 137 2.60 -2.83 12.69
C SER A 137 4.02 -2.84 12.12
N MET A 138 4.28 -1.88 11.24
CA MET A 138 5.62 -1.49 10.82
C MET A 138 5.98 -0.17 11.49
N LEU A 139 7.18 -0.11 12.06
CA LEU A 139 7.71 1.07 12.78
C LEU A 139 9.03 1.50 12.15
N SER A 140 9.50 2.70 12.48
CA SER A 140 10.72 3.26 11.86
C SER A 140 11.96 2.37 12.04
N ILE A 141 12.08 1.66 13.16
CA ILE A 141 13.17 0.71 13.41
C ILE A 141 13.25 -0.41 12.36
N ASP A 142 12.11 -0.79 11.75
CA ASP A 142 12.06 -1.84 10.74
C ASP A 142 12.75 -1.44 9.44
N ALA A 143 13.04 -0.15 9.22
CA ALA A 143 13.84 0.29 8.08
C ALA A 143 15.21 -0.39 8.03
N LEU A 144 15.78 -0.74 9.20
CA LEU A 144 17.02 -1.52 9.29
C LEU A 144 16.89 -2.96 8.80
N GLY A 145 15.67 -3.47 8.63
CA GLY A 145 15.37 -4.82 8.18
C GLY A 145 15.19 -4.98 6.68
N PHE A 146 15.23 -3.90 5.90
CA PHE A 146 15.07 -3.98 4.45
C PHE A 146 16.18 -4.80 3.78
N ARG A 147 15.74 -5.83 3.04
CA ARG A 147 16.56 -6.84 2.36
C ARG A 147 17.53 -7.58 3.29
N ARG A 148 17.19 -7.70 4.58
CA ARG A 148 17.92 -8.51 5.56
C ARG A 148 17.05 -9.66 6.05
N GLY A 149 17.65 -10.83 6.22
CA GLY A 149 17.00 -12.00 6.80
C GLY A 149 16.86 -11.89 8.32
N ALA A 150 15.84 -12.54 8.88
CA ALA A 150 15.57 -12.51 10.32
C ALA A 150 16.76 -12.98 11.18
N GLY A 151 17.56 -13.94 10.69
CA GLY A 151 18.76 -14.41 11.40
C GLY A 151 19.81 -13.32 11.58
N ALA A 152 20.09 -12.52 10.55
CA ALA A 152 21.02 -11.39 10.66
C ALA A 152 20.49 -10.30 11.60
N LEU A 153 19.18 -10.06 11.60
CA LEU A 153 18.56 -9.04 12.46
C LEU A 153 18.51 -9.44 13.94
N ALA A 154 18.61 -10.72 14.26
CA ALA A 154 18.61 -11.18 15.64
C ALA A 154 19.85 -10.72 16.41
N THR A 155 20.99 -10.58 15.73
CA THR A 155 22.29 -10.23 16.35
C THR A 155 22.83 -8.86 15.95
N ILE A 156 22.26 -8.21 14.92
CA ILE A 156 22.80 -6.98 14.34
C ILE A 156 23.06 -5.85 15.35
N LEU A 157 22.22 -5.69 16.37
CA LEU A 157 22.43 -4.64 17.37
C LEU A 157 23.54 -4.99 18.36
N GLU A 158 23.66 -6.26 18.74
CA GLU A 158 24.71 -6.74 19.65
C GLU A 158 26.08 -6.71 18.96
N GLU A 159 26.16 -7.20 17.72
CA GLU A 159 27.39 -7.22 16.92
C GLU A 159 27.96 -5.83 16.62
N ASN A 160 27.16 -4.78 16.78
CA ASN A 160 27.55 -3.40 16.54
C ASN A 160 27.57 -2.54 17.82
N ASP A 161 27.48 -3.14 19.01
CA ASP A 161 27.45 -2.43 20.31
C ASP A 161 26.29 -1.40 20.43
N LEU A 162 25.16 -1.68 19.77
CA LEU A 162 23.98 -0.80 19.70
C LEU A 162 22.78 -1.31 20.49
N ALA A 163 22.86 -2.49 21.13
CA ALA A 163 21.73 -3.11 21.84
C ALA A 163 21.10 -2.20 22.91
N ASP A 164 21.91 -1.38 23.59
CA ASP A 164 21.46 -0.42 24.61
C ASP A 164 21.47 1.04 24.14
N HIS A 165 21.78 1.28 22.86
CA HIS A 165 21.80 2.63 22.32
C HIS A 165 20.37 3.23 22.35
N PRO A 166 20.16 4.46 22.88
CA PRO A 166 18.81 5.04 23.02
C PRO A 166 18.01 5.11 21.71
N ALA A 167 18.68 5.37 20.58
CA ALA A 167 18.03 5.40 19.26
C ALA A 167 17.47 4.03 18.82
N MET A 168 17.94 2.92 19.42
CA MET A 168 17.48 1.56 19.12
C MET A 168 16.42 1.07 20.12
N ALA A 169 15.97 1.92 21.06
CA ALA A 169 14.99 1.53 22.07
C ALA A 169 13.71 0.90 21.49
N GLN A 170 13.28 1.35 20.31
CA GLN A 170 12.10 0.79 19.63
C GLN A 170 12.29 -0.70 19.25
N ALA A 171 13.52 -1.16 19.02
CA ALA A 171 13.80 -2.58 18.78
C ALA A 171 13.45 -3.45 19.99
N LYS A 172 13.46 -2.91 21.22
CA LYS A 172 13.13 -3.65 22.44
C LYS A 172 11.65 -4.05 22.52
N ILE A 173 10.78 -3.48 21.68
CA ILE A 173 9.35 -3.84 21.64
C ILE A 173 9.15 -5.27 21.14
N ARG A 174 9.83 -5.65 20.05
CA ARG A 174 9.64 -6.95 19.38
C ARG A 174 10.78 -7.38 18.45
N GLY A 175 11.94 -6.73 18.52
CA GLY A 175 13.01 -6.82 17.53
C GLY A 175 12.72 -6.04 16.24
N ILE A 176 13.66 -6.13 15.31
CA ILE A 176 13.59 -5.50 13.98
C ILE A 176 12.89 -6.48 13.01
N ARG A 177 11.85 -6.03 12.31
CA ARG A 177 11.17 -6.85 11.30
C ARG A 177 12.05 -7.00 10.07
N ALA A 178 12.19 -8.22 9.57
CA ALA A 178 12.75 -8.48 8.24
C ALA A 178 11.77 -7.98 7.16
N LEU A 179 12.26 -7.16 6.23
CA LEU A 179 11.46 -6.64 5.11
C LEU A 179 12.01 -7.16 3.79
N SER A 180 11.17 -7.86 3.03
CA SER A 180 11.55 -8.46 1.75
C SER A 180 11.89 -7.42 0.68
N GLY A 181 12.77 -7.78 -0.27
CA GLY A 181 13.11 -6.92 -1.40
C GLY A 181 12.01 -6.78 -2.45
N HIS A 182 10.97 -7.61 -2.35
CA HIS A 182 9.73 -7.60 -3.11
C HIS A 182 8.54 -7.67 -2.14
N SER A 183 7.34 -7.33 -2.60
CA SER A 183 6.14 -7.34 -1.77
C SER A 183 5.72 -8.76 -1.40
N GLU A 184 5.43 -9.00 -0.13
CA GLU A 184 4.90 -10.27 0.36
C GLU A 184 3.44 -10.11 0.82
N THR A 185 2.63 -11.15 0.63
CA THR A 185 1.22 -11.17 1.06
C THR A 185 1.06 -11.07 2.58
N THR A 186 2.11 -11.41 3.33
CA THR A 186 2.18 -11.27 4.78
C THR A 186 2.41 -9.83 5.22
N ASP A 187 2.79 -8.94 4.30
CA ASP A 187 3.03 -7.54 4.62
C ASP A 187 1.71 -6.78 4.75
N LEU A 188 1.50 -6.22 5.95
CA LEU A 188 0.44 -5.29 6.30
C LEU A 188 -0.83 -5.38 5.42
N THR A 189 -1.11 -4.40 4.55
CA THR A 189 -2.32 -4.36 3.70
C THR A 189 -2.16 -5.11 2.37
N ASN A 190 -0.94 -5.49 1.98
CA ASN A 190 -0.67 -6.10 0.67
C ASN A 190 -1.11 -7.56 0.60
N ASP A 191 -1.99 -7.89 -0.34
CA ASP A 191 -2.70 -9.17 -0.41
C ASP A 191 -2.13 -10.10 -1.50
N VAL A 192 -0.89 -9.87 -1.93
CA VAL A 192 -0.24 -10.61 -3.03
C VAL A 192 1.26 -10.75 -2.84
N ASN A 193 1.84 -11.87 -3.24
CA ASN A 193 3.29 -11.96 -3.45
C ASN A 193 3.62 -11.37 -4.82
N GLY A 194 4.53 -10.39 -4.84
CA GLY A 194 4.99 -9.75 -6.06
C GLY A 194 6.41 -10.18 -6.42
N GLY A 195 6.98 -9.55 -7.45
CA GLY A 195 8.34 -9.82 -7.93
C GLY A 195 8.32 -10.35 -9.37
N PRO A 196 7.85 -11.58 -9.61
CA PRO A 196 7.58 -12.05 -10.97
C PRO A 196 6.49 -11.21 -11.62
N SER A 197 6.86 -10.46 -12.66
CA SER A 197 5.95 -9.53 -13.33
C SER A 197 4.74 -10.24 -13.92
N GLY A 198 3.54 -9.69 -13.69
CA GLY A 198 2.28 -10.24 -14.20
C GLY A 198 1.65 -11.35 -13.35
N ILE A 199 2.40 -12.01 -12.47
CA ILE A 199 1.83 -13.06 -11.60
C ILE A 199 0.91 -12.43 -10.57
N GLY A 200 1.35 -11.36 -9.90
CA GLY A 200 0.55 -10.72 -8.86
C GLY A 200 -0.79 -10.22 -9.41
N ILE A 201 -0.76 -9.54 -10.56
CA ILE A 201 -1.95 -8.97 -11.18
C ILE A 201 -2.94 -10.03 -11.67
N ALA A 202 -2.46 -11.18 -12.13
CA ALA A 202 -3.31 -12.30 -12.55
C ALA A 202 -4.24 -12.81 -11.45
N THR A 203 -3.85 -12.67 -10.19
CA THR A 203 -4.70 -13.09 -9.06
C THR A 203 -5.89 -12.16 -8.80
N ALA A 204 -5.89 -10.94 -9.34
CA ALA A 204 -6.92 -9.93 -9.04
C ALA A 204 -8.31 -10.35 -9.53
N ALA A 205 -8.40 -10.93 -10.74
CA ALA A 205 -9.67 -11.40 -11.29
C ALA A 205 -10.29 -12.53 -10.44
N GLY A 206 -9.46 -13.48 -9.98
CA GLY A 206 -9.91 -14.58 -9.13
C GLY A 206 -10.41 -14.10 -7.76
N LYS A 207 -9.70 -13.15 -7.13
CA LYS A 207 -10.14 -12.52 -5.88
C LYS A 207 -11.48 -11.79 -6.04
N ALA A 208 -11.68 -11.08 -7.16
CA ALA A 208 -12.94 -10.38 -7.43
C ALA A 208 -14.09 -11.36 -7.70
N ALA A 209 -13.84 -12.42 -8.48
CA ALA A 209 -14.80 -13.48 -8.75
C ALA A 209 -15.23 -14.18 -7.46
N PHE A 210 -14.29 -14.47 -6.56
CA PHE A 210 -14.61 -15.04 -5.25
C PHE A 210 -15.58 -14.17 -4.45
N TRP A 211 -15.36 -12.85 -4.41
CA TRP A 211 -16.28 -11.94 -3.72
C TRP A 211 -17.66 -11.88 -4.35
N ASP A 212 -17.77 -11.94 -5.68
CA ASP A 212 -19.08 -12.03 -6.33
C ASP A 212 -19.79 -13.36 -6.02
N MET A 213 -19.07 -14.48 -6.03
CA MET A 213 -19.61 -15.79 -5.67
C MET A 213 -20.11 -15.84 -4.22
N MET A 214 -19.41 -15.17 -3.31
CA MET A 214 -19.78 -15.11 -1.89
C MET A 214 -20.88 -14.07 -1.59
N GLY A 215 -21.34 -13.31 -2.58
CA GLY A 215 -22.32 -12.24 -2.38
C GLY A 215 -21.79 -11.11 -1.51
N ALA A 216 -20.48 -10.83 -1.57
CA ALA A 216 -19.85 -9.77 -0.79
C ALA A 216 -20.37 -8.39 -1.22
N ASP A 217 -20.35 -7.41 -0.30
CA ASP A 217 -20.83 -6.06 -0.58
C ASP A 217 -20.22 -5.51 -1.90
N PRO A 218 -21.04 -5.01 -2.84
CA PRO A 218 -20.56 -4.53 -4.14
C PRO A 218 -19.61 -3.32 -4.04
N SER A 219 -19.53 -2.64 -2.89
CA SER A 219 -18.58 -1.56 -2.66
C SER A 219 -17.14 -2.05 -2.48
N LEU A 220 -16.93 -3.33 -2.12
CA LEU A 220 -15.59 -3.88 -1.92
C LEU A 220 -14.83 -3.95 -3.24
N LYS A 221 -13.61 -3.42 -3.22
CA LYS A 221 -12.73 -3.28 -4.39
C LYS A 221 -11.37 -3.90 -4.17
N ILE A 222 -10.77 -4.25 -5.29
CA ILE A 222 -9.40 -4.74 -5.41
C ILE A 222 -8.63 -3.66 -6.15
N ILE A 223 -7.67 -3.07 -5.44
CA ILE A 223 -6.74 -2.08 -5.98
C ILE A 223 -5.41 -2.77 -6.17
N ALA A 224 -4.93 -2.83 -7.41
CA ALA A 224 -3.63 -3.39 -7.72
C ALA A 224 -2.76 -2.36 -8.45
N ILE A 225 -1.50 -2.25 -8.03
CA ILE A 225 -0.51 -1.40 -8.67
C ILE A 225 0.51 -2.31 -9.36
N GLU A 226 0.66 -2.12 -10.67
CA GLU A 226 1.53 -2.92 -11.52
C GLU A 226 2.25 -2.03 -12.54
N GLY A 227 3.43 -2.46 -13.01
CA GLY A 227 4.21 -1.73 -14.00
C GLY A 227 3.96 -2.16 -15.44
N GLU A 228 4.35 -1.31 -16.39
CA GLU A 228 4.21 -1.55 -17.84
C GLU A 228 4.79 -2.90 -18.26
N PHE A 229 5.95 -3.28 -17.75
CA PHE A 229 6.60 -4.54 -18.11
C PHE A 229 5.70 -5.77 -17.83
N ALA A 230 4.94 -5.75 -16.74
CA ALA A 230 4.01 -6.83 -16.45
C ALA A 230 2.87 -6.93 -17.47
N LEU A 231 2.46 -5.83 -18.11
CA LEU A 231 1.45 -5.84 -19.17
C LEU A 231 1.94 -6.49 -20.46
N THR A 232 3.25 -6.73 -20.60
CA THR A 232 3.83 -7.53 -21.69
C THR A 232 3.78 -9.04 -21.42
N SER A 233 3.54 -9.46 -20.17
CA SER A 233 3.45 -10.87 -19.79
C SER A 233 2.12 -11.50 -20.23
N GLY A 234 2.15 -12.78 -20.60
CA GLY A 234 0.94 -13.56 -20.91
C GLY A 234 -0.07 -13.59 -19.76
N HIS A 235 0.42 -13.61 -18.50
CA HIS A 235 -0.42 -13.57 -17.30
C HIS A 235 -1.33 -12.33 -17.25
N SER A 236 -0.84 -11.17 -17.72
CA SER A 236 -1.67 -9.95 -17.80
C SER A 236 -2.78 -10.05 -18.86
N GLN A 237 -2.56 -10.83 -19.92
CA GLN A 237 -3.61 -11.10 -20.93
C GLN A 237 -4.63 -12.11 -20.41
N GLU A 238 -4.19 -13.13 -19.69
CA GLU A 238 -5.05 -14.09 -19.00
C GLU A 238 -5.94 -13.38 -17.98
N PHE A 239 -5.36 -12.50 -17.16
CA PHE A 239 -6.07 -11.61 -16.24
C PHE A 239 -7.24 -10.88 -16.93
N LYS A 240 -6.94 -10.13 -18.01
CA LYS A 240 -7.96 -9.36 -18.75
C LYS A 240 -9.07 -10.25 -19.27
N THR A 241 -8.70 -11.41 -19.83
CA THR A 241 -9.64 -12.38 -20.38
C THR A 241 -10.57 -12.94 -19.29
N GLN A 242 -10.00 -13.34 -18.15
CA GLN A 242 -10.76 -13.82 -17.00
C GLN A 242 -11.67 -12.74 -16.42
N ALA A 243 -11.17 -11.51 -16.25
CA ALA A 243 -11.94 -10.42 -15.69
C ALA A 243 -13.19 -10.09 -16.52
N VAL A 244 -13.06 -10.11 -17.86
CA VAL A 244 -14.18 -9.90 -18.79
C VAL A 244 -15.13 -11.10 -18.76
N ALA A 245 -14.61 -12.33 -18.86
CA ALA A 245 -15.43 -13.54 -18.86
C ALA A 245 -16.28 -13.67 -17.59
N GLN A 246 -15.71 -13.36 -16.43
CA GLN A 246 -16.39 -13.39 -15.14
C GLN A 246 -17.20 -12.11 -14.84
N ARG A 247 -17.07 -11.06 -15.67
CA ARG A 247 -17.75 -9.76 -15.51
C ARG A 247 -17.47 -9.06 -14.18
N VAL A 248 -16.28 -9.27 -13.63
CA VAL A 248 -15.86 -8.78 -12.29
C VAL A 248 -15.27 -7.36 -12.31
N GLY A 249 -15.26 -6.70 -13.47
CA GLY A 249 -14.61 -5.40 -13.67
C GLY A 249 -15.07 -4.28 -12.72
N LYS A 250 -16.29 -4.37 -12.16
CA LYS A 250 -16.81 -3.37 -11.22
C LYS A 250 -15.98 -3.27 -9.93
N ARG A 251 -15.33 -4.36 -9.51
CA ARG A 251 -14.48 -4.42 -8.31
C ARG A 251 -13.03 -4.07 -8.56
N LEU A 252 -12.58 -4.04 -9.81
CA LEU A 252 -11.17 -3.94 -10.17
C LEU A 252 -10.74 -2.47 -10.34
N ARG A 253 -9.61 -2.10 -9.74
CA ARG A 253 -8.89 -0.83 -9.93
C ARG A 253 -7.42 -1.19 -10.16
N VAL A 254 -7.01 -1.22 -11.42
CA VAL A 254 -5.81 -1.93 -11.90
C VAL A 254 -5.06 -1.07 -12.87
#